data_AF-J9EQU4-F1
#
_entry.id   AF-J9EQU4-F1
#
_cell.length_a   1.000
_cell.length_b   1.000
_cell.length_c   1.000
_cell.angle_alpha   90.00
_cell.angle_beta   90.00
_cell.angle_gamma   90.00
#
_symmetry.space_group_name_H-M   'P 1'
#
loop_
_entity.id
_entity.type
_entity.pdbx_description
1 polymer ?
#
loop_
_entity_poly.entity_id
_entity_poly.type
_entity_poly.pdbx_seq_one_letter_code
_entity_poly.pdbx_strand_id
1 'polypeptide(L)'
;MLQITTYLGKRDFIDHGNFVDLIDGMVLIDENYIKENRKITAYLLAAFRYGREDLDVLGLTFRKDLISQTFQVYPVDTLHLRPLTRLQERLKKKLGTNAYPFWFQIPTHSASSVTLQPAQGDTGKPCGVDFELKTTVESLEGSSIDKPKKHNSVRLAIRKLTYAPYKNRPQPTIEVTKEFMMSSGSLHLEVSLDKE
;
A
#
# COMPACT_ATOMS: atom_id res chain seq x y z
N MET A 1 10.83 -14.15 -21.71
CA MET A 1 11.42 -14.60 -20.42
C MET A 1 11.28 -13.45 -19.43
N LEU A 2 10.93 -13.70 -18.16
CA LEU A 2 10.77 -12.63 -17.15
C LEU A 2 12.14 -12.05 -16.81
N GLN A 3 12.36 -10.75 -17.05
CA GLN A 3 13.66 -10.10 -16.89
C GLN A 3 13.97 -9.66 -15.45
N ILE A 4 12.91 -9.44 -14.64
CA ILE A 4 12.98 -9.26 -13.19
C ILE A 4 11.79 -9.98 -12.56
N THR A 5 11.97 -10.55 -11.36
CA THR A 5 10.87 -11.21 -10.62
C THR A 5 10.88 -10.72 -9.17
N THR A 6 9.74 -10.21 -8.69
CA THR A 6 9.60 -9.72 -7.30
C THR A 6 8.81 -10.72 -6.47
N TYR A 7 9.35 -11.08 -5.30
CA TYR A 7 8.76 -12.00 -4.35
C TYR A 7 8.35 -11.25 -3.07
N LEU A 8 7.12 -11.46 -2.64
CA LEU A 8 6.55 -10.99 -1.38
C LEU A 8 5.97 -12.19 -0.62
N GLY A 9 6.11 -12.19 0.71
CA GLY A 9 5.54 -13.24 1.56
C GLY A 9 4.03 -13.13 1.77
N LYS A 10 3.50 -11.91 1.74
CA LYS A 10 2.08 -11.58 1.93
C LYS A 10 1.70 -10.31 1.16
N ARG A 11 0.39 -10.10 0.97
CA ARG A 11 -0.16 -8.87 0.36
C ARG A 11 -0.84 -7.94 1.37
N ASP A 12 -1.14 -8.45 2.56
CA ASP A 12 -1.81 -7.68 3.61
C ASP A 12 -0.82 -7.41 4.74
N PHE A 13 -0.64 -6.13 5.05
CA PHE A 13 0.24 -5.63 6.09
C PHE A 13 -0.60 -4.97 7.16
N ILE A 14 -0.47 -5.46 8.39
CA ILE A 14 -1.31 -5.05 9.50
C ILE A 14 -0.68 -3.84 10.19
N ASP A 15 -1.51 -2.82 10.41
CA ASP A 15 -1.23 -1.69 11.28
C ASP A 15 -1.78 -1.97 12.67
N HIS A 16 -0.88 -2.06 13.65
CA HIS A 16 -1.18 -2.34 15.04
C HIS A 16 -1.36 -1.05 15.87
N GLY A 17 -1.30 0.12 15.22
CA GLY A 17 -1.43 1.45 15.82
C GLY A 17 -0.10 2.03 16.29
N ASN A 18 0.80 1.22 16.85
CA ASN A 18 2.15 1.61 17.28
C ASN A 18 3.25 1.25 16.26
N PHE A 19 3.00 0.24 15.42
CA PHE A 19 3.85 -0.11 14.28
C PHE A 19 3.00 -0.74 13.17
N VAL A 20 3.52 -0.70 11.95
CA VAL A 20 2.96 -1.43 10.80
C VAL A 20 3.90 -2.59 10.49
N ASP A 21 3.33 -3.74 10.12
CA ASP A 21 4.09 -4.90 9.64
C ASP A 21 5.09 -4.47 8.57
N LEU A 22 6.34 -4.91 8.72
CA LEU A 22 7.38 -4.65 7.73
C LEU A 22 6.99 -5.26 6.38
N ILE A 23 7.15 -4.48 5.31
CA ILE A 23 7.10 -5.00 3.94
C ILE A 23 8.49 -5.52 3.63
N ASP A 24 8.67 -6.83 3.56
CA ASP A 24 9.93 -7.46 3.20
C ASP A 24 9.75 -8.38 1.99
N GLY A 25 10.75 -8.36 1.11
CA GLY A 25 10.73 -9.19 -0.09
C GLY A 25 12.11 -9.36 -0.71
N MET A 26 12.11 -10.06 -1.85
CA MET A 26 13.30 -10.32 -2.66
C MET A 26 13.01 -10.00 -4.12
N VAL A 27 13.99 -9.46 -4.84
CA VAL A 27 13.97 -9.35 -6.30
C VAL A 27 15.00 -10.30 -6.88
N LEU A 28 14.56 -11.19 -7.75
CA LEU A 28 15.44 -12.01 -8.59
C LEU A 28 15.70 -11.25 -9.89
N ILE A 29 16.98 -11.09 -10.20
CA ILE A 29 17.46 -10.29 -11.32
C ILE A 29 18.13 -11.24 -12.33
N ASP A 30 17.81 -11.07 -13.61
CA ASP A 30 18.47 -11.79 -14.70
C ASP A 30 19.94 -11.36 -14.81
N GLU A 31 20.84 -12.31 -15.05
CA GLU A 31 22.29 -12.05 -15.17
C GLU A 31 22.63 -11.03 -16.24
N ASN A 32 21.85 -10.95 -17.32
CA ASN A 32 22.09 -10.00 -18.39
C ASN A 32 21.97 -8.54 -17.89
N TYR A 33 21.02 -8.26 -16.99
CA TYR A 33 20.88 -6.92 -16.40
C TYR A 33 21.95 -6.59 -15.38
N ILE A 34 22.51 -7.60 -14.71
CA ILE A 34 23.67 -7.44 -13.84
C ILE A 34 24.90 -7.09 -14.69
N LYS A 35 25.12 -7.80 -15.81
CA LYS A 35 26.23 -7.56 -16.77
C LYS A 35 26.14 -6.19 -17.44
N GLU A 36 24.93 -5.76 -17.80
CA GLU A 36 24.66 -4.42 -18.34
C GLU A 36 24.69 -3.31 -17.27
N ASN A 37 24.97 -3.66 -16.01
CA ASN A 37 25.02 -2.75 -14.87
C ASN A 37 23.74 -1.90 -14.70
N ARG A 38 22.56 -2.45 -15.00
CA ARG A 38 21.30 -1.70 -14.88
C ARG A 38 20.95 -1.47 -13.42
N LYS A 39 20.42 -0.28 -13.12
CA LYS A 39 19.93 0.03 -11.78
C LYS A 39 18.54 -0.57 -11.58
N ILE A 40 18.30 -1.21 -10.45
CA ILE A 40 17.00 -1.80 -10.12
C ILE A 40 16.52 -1.20 -8.81
N THR A 41 15.34 -0.61 -8.87
CA THR A 41 14.76 0.17 -7.79
C THR A 41 13.36 -0.35 -7.48
N ALA A 42 13.09 -0.60 -6.20
CA ALA A 42 11.75 -0.87 -5.69
C ALA A 42 11.15 0.43 -5.17
N TYR A 43 9.85 0.58 -5.36
CA TYR A 43 9.05 1.74 -4.97
C TYR A 43 7.84 1.28 -4.20
N LEU A 44 7.60 1.90 -3.04
CA LEU A 44 6.34 1.80 -2.32
C LEU A 44 5.56 3.09 -2.52
N LEU A 45 4.40 2.97 -3.16
CA LEU A 45 3.53 4.10 -3.45
C LEU A 45 2.19 3.90 -2.74
N ALA A 46 1.76 4.89 -1.96
CA ALA A 46 0.39 4.98 -1.50
C ALA A 46 -0.23 6.19 -2.18
N ALA A 47 -1.36 6.00 -2.86
CA ALA A 47 -2.02 7.07 -3.60
C ALA A 47 -3.51 7.11 -3.29
N PHE A 48 -4.02 8.32 -3.05
CA PHE A 48 -5.44 8.60 -3.05
C PHE A 48 -5.90 8.88 -4.48
N ARG A 49 -6.99 8.24 -4.89
CA ARG A 49 -7.61 8.40 -6.21
C ARG A 49 -9.06 8.80 -6.05
N TYR A 50 -9.48 9.77 -6.85
CA TYR A 50 -10.85 10.25 -6.94
C TYR A 50 -11.15 10.68 -8.37
N GLY A 51 -12.37 10.44 -8.85
CA GLY A 51 -12.86 10.94 -10.15
C GLY A 51 -13.40 9.85 -11.07
N ARG A 52 -14.36 10.25 -11.92
CA ARG A 52 -14.96 9.42 -12.98
C ARG A 52 -14.17 9.60 -14.27
N GLU A 53 -14.02 8.53 -15.05
CA GLU A 53 -13.36 8.60 -16.37
C GLU A 53 -14.27 9.24 -17.44
N ASP A 54 -15.59 9.33 -17.19
CA ASP A 54 -16.62 9.59 -18.20
C ASP A 54 -17.08 11.05 -18.34
N LEU A 55 -16.54 11.98 -17.55
CA LEU A 55 -16.95 13.40 -17.56
C LEU A 55 -16.07 14.23 -18.49
N ASP A 56 -16.00 13.89 -19.78
CA ASP A 56 -15.14 14.54 -20.79
C ASP A 56 -15.54 15.98 -21.20
N VAL A 57 -16.23 16.72 -20.34
CA VAL A 57 -16.43 18.18 -20.53
C VAL A 57 -15.71 19.01 -19.46
N LEU A 58 -15.49 18.48 -18.23
CA LEU A 58 -14.69 19.10 -17.16
C LEU A 58 -14.06 18.07 -16.18
N GLY A 59 -13.88 16.82 -16.59
CA GLY A 59 -13.57 15.65 -15.76
C GLY A 59 -12.23 15.70 -15.03
N LEU A 60 -12.26 16.05 -13.74
CA LEU A 60 -11.08 16.05 -12.89
C LEU A 60 -10.82 14.64 -12.36
N THR A 61 -9.91 13.92 -13.00
CA THR A 61 -9.26 12.76 -12.37
C THR A 61 -8.22 13.28 -11.38
N PHE A 62 -8.50 13.10 -10.09
CA PHE A 62 -7.61 13.52 -9.02
C PHE A 62 -6.82 12.33 -8.50
N ARG A 63 -5.50 12.47 -8.51
CA ARG A 63 -4.60 11.53 -7.87
C ARG A 63 -3.61 12.31 -7.01
N LYS A 64 -3.55 11.96 -5.73
CA LYS A 64 -2.56 12.49 -4.79
C LYS A 64 -1.73 11.35 -4.23
N ASP A 65 -0.43 11.39 -4.49
CA ASP A 65 0.49 10.46 -3.85
C ASP A 65 0.66 10.89 -2.38
N LEU A 66 0.30 9.99 -1.47
CA LEU A 66 0.36 10.18 -0.02
C LEU A 66 1.71 9.73 0.54
N ILE A 67 2.24 8.62 0.01
CA ILE A 67 3.54 8.06 0.38
C ILE A 67 4.27 7.68 -0.90
N SER A 68 5.55 8.05 -0.96
CA SER A 68 6.49 7.57 -1.96
C SER A 68 7.80 7.25 -1.25
N GLN A 69 8.14 5.97 -1.17
CA GLN A 69 9.43 5.50 -0.67
C GLN A 69 10.14 4.73 -1.77
N THR A 70 11.46 4.86 -1.81
CA THR A 70 12.32 4.27 -2.83
C THR A 70 13.41 3.44 -2.17
N PHE A 71 13.66 2.26 -2.69
CA PHE A 71 14.71 1.36 -2.23
C PHE A 71 15.54 0.88 -3.42
N GLN A 72 16.84 1.18 -3.43
CA GLN A 72 17.75 0.69 -4.45
C GLN A 72 18.11 -0.77 -4.15
N VAL A 73 17.63 -1.68 -5.01
CA VAL A 73 17.83 -3.13 -4.84
C VAL A 73 19.16 -3.58 -5.44
N TYR A 74 19.50 -3.04 -6.61
CA TYR A 74 20.76 -3.29 -7.28
C TYR A 74 21.25 -2.01 -8.01
N PRO A 75 22.55 -1.70 -7.97
CA PRO A 75 23.58 -2.31 -7.14
C PRO A 75 23.28 -2.11 -5.64
N VAL A 76 23.71 -3.07 -4.80
CA VAL A 76 23.41 -3.03 -3.35
C VAL A 76 24.11 -1.83 -2.72
N ASP A 77 23.35 -0.98 -2.05
CA ASP A 77 23.91 0.10 -1.27
C ASP A 77 24.42 -0.42 0.08
N THR A 78 25.75 -0.34 0.29
CA THR A 78 26.40 -0.82 1.51
C THR A 78 26.08 0.02 2.75
N LEU A 79 25.57 1.24 2.57
CA LEU A 79 25.23 2.14 3.68
C LEU A 79 23.91 1.78 4.37
N HIS A 80 23.05 1.02 3.69
CA HIS A 80 21.69 0.70 4.15
C HIS A 80 21.46 -0.81 4.31
N LEU A 81 22.49 -1.52 4.80
CA LEU A 81 22.42 -2.94 5.06
C LEU A 81 21.69 -3.23 6.38
N ARG A 82 20.63 -4.02 6.27
CA ARG A 82 19.88 -4.60 7.39
C ARG A 82 20.09 -6.12 7.40
N PRO A 83 20.10 -6.79 8.57
CA PRO A 83 20.02 -8.25 8.64
C PRO A 83 18.80 -8.78 7.86
N LEU A 84 19.00 -9.87 7.12
CA LEU A 84 17.92 -10.50 6.35
C LEU A 84 16.81 -11.00 7.28
N THR A 85 15.56 -10.87 6.83
CA THR A 85 14.45 -11.53 7.53
C THR A 85 14.47 -13.04 7.27
N ARG A 86 13.79 -13.81 8.12
CA ARG A 86 13.64 -15.27 7.94
C ARG A 86 13.07 -15.64 6.57
N LEU A 87 12.18 -14.81 6.01
CA LEU A 87 11.65 -14.99 4.66
C LEU A 87 12.75 -14.79 3.61
N GLN A 88 13.48 -13.67 3.71
CA GLN A 88 14.55 -13.32 2.77
C GLN A 88 15.69 -14.35 2.81
N GLU A 89 16.08 -14.87 3.97
CA GLU A 89 17.08 -15.94 4.08
C GLU A 89 16.66 -17.20 3.33
N ARG A 90 15.40 -17.64 3.51
CA ARG A 90 14.85 -18.81 2.82
C ARG A 90 14.80 -18.60 1.31
N LEU A 91 14.36 -17.42 0.88
CA LEU A 91 14.32 -17.05 -0.53
C LEU A 91 15.73 -16.94 -1.12
N LYS A 92 16.70 -16.37 -0.41
CA LYS A 92 18.09 -16.29 -0.85
C LYS A 92 18.69 -17.68 -1.05
N LYS A 93 18.46 -18.61 -0.12
CA LYS A 93 18.88 -20.01 -0.25
C LYS A 93 18.22 -20.72 -1.44
N LYS A 94 16.95 -20.41 -1.74
CA LYS A 94 16.19 -21.06 -2.83
C LYS A 94 16.49 -20.47 -4.21
N LEU A 95 16.68 -19.16 -4.31
CA LEU A 95 16.79 -18.41 -5.56
C LEU A 95 18.24 -18.15 -5.99
N GLY A 96 19.20 -18.30 -5.08
CA GLY A 96 20.62 -18.18 -5.37
C GLY A 96 21.18 -16.76 -5.24
N THR A 97 22.34 -16.53 -5.88
CA THR A 97 23.14 -15.32 -5.72
C THR A 97 22.47 -14.07 -6.29
N ASN A 98 21.69 -14.21 -7.36
CA ASN A 98 21.07 -13.08 -8.06
C ASN A 98 19.75 -12.60 -7.43
N ALA A 99 19.44 -13.09 -6.22
CA ALA A 99 18.31 -12.63 -5.43
C ALA A 99 18.76 -11.56 -4.42
N TYR A 100 18.16 -10.37 -4.51
CA TYR A 100 18.52 -9.21 -3.69
C TYR A 100 17.34 -8.78 -2.80
N PRO A 101 17.58 -8.48 -1.52
CA PRO A 101 16.52 -8.10 -0.59
C PRO A 101 16.06 -6.66 -0.79
N PHE A 102 14.81 -6.39 -0.43
CA PHE A 102 14.30 -5.04 -0.21
C PHE A 102 13.36 -5.03 0.99
N TRP A 103 13.16 -3.85 1.57
CA TRP A 103 12.19 -3.66 2.62
C TRP A 103 11.63 -2.24 2.64
N PHE A 104 10.42 -2.08 3.16
CA PHE A 104 9.79 -0.79 3.42
C PHE A 104 9.11 -0.78 4.78
N GLN A 105 9.20 0.36 5.45
CA GLN A 105 8.52 0.60 6.71
C GLN A 105 7.48 1.70 6.51
N ILE A 106 6.20 1.32 6.60
CA ILE A 106 5.11 2.27 6.49
C ILE A 106 4.97 3.05 7.81
N PRO A 107 4.85 4.39 7.77
CA PRO A 107 4.53 5.19 8.96
C PRO A 107 3.18 4.79 9.58
N THR A 108 3.11 4.75 10.91
CA THR A 108 1.90 4.37 11.67
C THR A 108 0.69 5.25 11.39
N HIS A 109 0.89 6.56 11.30
CA HIS A 109 -0.19 7.53 11.06
C HIS A 109 -0.60 7.66 9.58
N SER A 110 -0.24 6.69 8.74
CA SER A 110 -0.64 6.68 7.33
C SER A 110 -2.05 6.14 7.14
N ALA A 111 -2.73 6.62 6.10
CA ALA A 111 -4.05 6.12 5.73
C ALA A 111 -4.01 4.62 5.42
N SER A 112 -5.02 3.88 5.87
CA SER A 112 -5.19 2.47 5.52
C SER A 112 -5.80 2.31 4.13
N SER A 113 -5.64 1.12 3.56
CA SER A 113 -6.24 0.79 2.26
C SER A 113 -7.75 0.77 2.38
N VAL A 114 -8.41 1.65 1.63
CA VAL A 114 -9.87 1.79 1.62
C VAL A 114 -10.32 2.09 0.21
N THR A 115 -11.43 1.48 -0.20
CA THR A 115 -12.00 1.67 -1.53
C THR A 115 -13.49 1.85 -1.38
N LEU A 116 -14.02 2.96 -1.87
CA LEU A 116 -15.45 3.23 -1.97
C LEU A 116 -16.00 2.46 -3.17
N GLN A 117 -16.99 1.61 -2.91
CA GLN A 117 -17.64 0.86 -3.96
C GLN A 117 -18.51 1.80 -4.81
N PRO A 118 -18.34 1.83 -6.15
CA PRO A 118 -19.16 2.63 -7.03
C PRO A 118 -20.62 2.14 -7.04
N ALA A 119 -21.56 3.07 -7.26
CA ALA A 119 -22.97 2.73 -7.45
C ALA A 119 -23.20 2.01 -8.79
N GLN A 120 -24.32 1.30 -8.92
CA GLN A 120 -24.71 0.69 -10.20
C GLN A 120 -24.90 1.80 -11.25
N GLY A 121 -24.10 1.76 -12.33
CA GLY A 121 -24.07 2.80 -13.37
C GLY A 121 -22.91 3.79 -13.27
N ASP A 122 -22.08 3.70 -12.23
CA ASP A 122 -20.84 4.45 -12.14
C ASP A 122 -19.68 3.64 -12.74
N THR A 123 -19.17 4.12 -13.87
CA THR A 123 -18.13 3.52 -14.72
C THR A 123 -16.72 3.99 -14.36
N GLY A 124 -16.59 4.94 -13.43
CA GLY A 124 -15.30 5.46 -12.99
C GLY A 124 -14.45 4.47 -12.20
N LYS A 125 -13.15 4.74 -12.12
CA LYS A 125 -12.26 4.03 -11.19
C LYS A 125 -12.75 4.25 -9.75
N PRO A 126 -12.71 3.21 -8.90
CA PRO A 126 -13.20 3.33 -7.54
C PRO A 126 -12.33 4.34 -6.76
N CYS A 127 -13.01 5.19 -5.99
CA CYS A 127 -12.35 6.18 -5.14
C CYS A 127 -11.72 5.48 -3.93
N GLY A 128 -10.49 5.84 -3.56
CA GLY A 128 -9.85 5.17 -2.45
C GLY A 128 -8.37 5.46 -2.27
N VAL A 129 -7.79 4.81 -1.27
CA VAL A 129 -6.35 4.78 -0.99
C VAL A 129 -5.82 3.41 -1.36
N ASP A 130 -4.97 3.36 -2.38
CA ASP A 130 -4.32 2.14 -2.86
C ASP A 130 -2.85 2.14 -2.47
N PHE A 131 -2.31 0.98 -2.11
CA PHE A 131 -0.87 0.76 -1.95
C PHE A 131 -0.36 -0.12 -3.11
N GLU A 132 0.70 0.34 -3.77
CA GLU A 132 1.35 -0.34 -4.88
C GLU A 132 2.85 -0.52 -4.56
N LEU A 133 3.32 -1.76 -4.60
CA LEU A 133 4.74 -2.06 -4.70
C LEU A 133 5.12 -2.16 -6.18
N LYS A 134 6.07 -1.35 -6.62
CA LYS A 134 6.54 -1.33 -8.01
C LYS A 134 8.05 -1.52 -8.05
N THR A 135 8.52 -2.54 -8.77
CA THR A 135 9.94 -2.74 -9.04
C THR A 135 10.22 -2.37 -10.48
N THR A 136 11.20 -1.50 -10.74
CA THR A 136 11.57 -1.08 -12.09
C THR A 136 13.05 -1.24 -12.35
N VAL A 137 13.37 -1.51 -13.61
CA VAL A 137 14.73 -1.44 -14.14
C VAL A 137 14.94 -0.06 -14.76
N GLU A 138 15.94 0.65 -14.28
CA GLU A 138 16.36 1.97 -14.73
C GLU A 138 17.70 1.87 -15.47
N SER A 139 17.85 2.65 -16.54
CA SER A 139 19.14 2.81 -17.22
C SER A 139 20.00 3.80 -16.45
N LEU A 140 21.31 3.54 -16.38
CA LEU A 140 22.28 4.46 -15.75
C LEU A 140 22.48 5.76 -16.54
N GLU A 141 22.20 5.74 -17.85
CA GLU A 141 22.26 6.93 -18.67
C GLU A 141 21.00 7.77 -18.44
N GLY A 142 21.14 8.79 -17.59
CA GLY A 142 20.11 9.70 -17.11
C GLY A 142 19.37 10.51 -18.19
N SER A 143 18.67 9.83 -19.08
CA SER A 143 17.65 10.41 -19.94
C SER A 143 16.31 10.31 -19.21
N SER A 144 16.01 11.35 -18.43
CA SER A 144 14.75 11.60 -17.71
C SER A 144 13.50 11.71 -18.60
N ILE A 145 13.56 11.20 -19.83
CA ILE A 145 12.56 11.38 -20.90
C ILE A 145 11.93 10.04 -21.32
N ASP A 146 12.62 8.91 -21.15
CA ASP A 146 12.08 7.61 -21.55
C ASP A 146 11.22 7.04 -20.43
N LYS A 147 9.89 7.23 -20.56
CA LYS A 147 8.88 6.63 -19.67
C LYS A 147 9.27 5.18 -19.39
N PRO A 148 9.30 4.72 -18.12
CA PRO A 148 9.73 3.36 -17.79
C PRO A 148 8.92 2.37 -18.63
N LYS A 149 9.61 1.64 -19.52
CA LYS A 149 8.96 0.74 -20.47
C LYS A 149 8.20 -0.31 -19.67
N LYS A 150 6.90 -0.47 -19.95
CA LYS A 150 5.99 -1.36 -19.17
C LYS A 150 6.54 -2.78 -18.98
N HIS A 151 7.34 -3.28 -19.95
CA HIS A 151 7.94 -4.62 -19.89
C HIS A 151 9.06 -4.76 -18.85
N ASN A 152 9.66 -3.66 -18.37
CA ASN A 152 10.75 -3.64 -17.39
C ASN A 152 10.27 -3.28 -15.98
N SER A 153 8.98 -3.48 -15.69
CA SER A 153 8.40 -3.16 -14.40
C SER A 153 7.46 -4.25 -13.91
N VAL A 154 7.58 -4.59 -12.64
CA VAL A 154 6.64 -5.45 -11.92
C VAL A 154 5.84 -4.57 -10.96
N ARG A 155 4.52 -4.75 -10.93
CA ARG A 155 3.60 -4.04 -10.03
C ARG A 155 2.80 -5.05 -9.23
N LEU A 156 2.73 -4.84 -7.92
CA LEU A 156 1.97 -5.66 -6.99
C LEU A 156 1.11 -4.74 -6.14
N ALA A 157 -0.21 -4.91 -6.24
CA ALA A 157 -1.13 -4.27 -5.30
C ALA A 157 -0.99 -4.96 -3.93
N ILE A 158 -0.84 -4.16 -2.89
CA ILE A 158 -0.78 -4.59 -1.49
C ILE A 158 -1.77 -3.78 -0.67
N ARG A 159 -2.07 -4.21 0.54
CA ARG A 159 -3.04 -3.56 1.42
C ARG A 159 -2.43 -3.28 2.79
N LYS A 160 -2.68 -2.08 3.31
CA LYS A 160 -2.50 -1.74 4.72
C LYS A 160 -3.84 -1.86 5.42
N LEU A 161 -3.97 -2.79 6.36
CA LEU A 161 -5.20 -3.02 7.14
C LEU A 161 -4.98 -2.58 8.58
N THR A 162 -5.93 -1.86 9.17
CA THR A 162 -5.86 -1.50 10.59
C THR A 162 -6.44 -2.63 11.42
N TYR A 163 -5.63 -3.15 12.35
CA TYR A 163 -6.11 -4.07 13.36
C TYR A 163 -6.56 -3.29 14.60
N ALA A 164 -7.81 -3.52 15.00
CA ALA A 164 -8.34 -3.01 16.25
C ALA A 164 -8.27 -4.14 17.30
N PRO A 165 -7.37 -4.07 18.29
CA PRO A 165 -7.30 -5.08 19.34
C PRO A 165 -8.55 -5.01 20.22
N TYR A 166 -9.06 -6.17 20.59
CA TYR A 166 -10.15 -6.25 21.58
C TYR A 166 -9.65 -5.71 22.92
N LYS A 167 -10.39 -4.75 23.48
CA LYS A 167 -10.16 -4.23 24.83
C LYS A 167 -11.50 -4.33 25.57
N ASN A 168 -11.47 -4.90 26.78
CA ASN A 168 -12.63 -4.86 27.67
C ASN A 168 -12.88 -3.40 28.04
N ARG A 169 -13.85 -2.78 27.36
CA ARG A 169 -14.30 -1.42 27.62
C ARG A 169 -15.76 -1.45 28.07
N PRO A 170 -16.22 -0.41 28.79
CA PRO A 170 -17.63 -0.29 29.15
C PRO A 170 -18.51 -0.38 27.90
N GLN A 171 -19.73 -0.89 28.09
CA GLN A 171 -20.72 -0.95 27.05
C GLN A 171 -20.98 0.47 26.52
N PRO A 172 -20.86 0.74 25.20
CA PRO A 172 -21.24 2.03 24.66
C PRO A 172 -22.76 2.19 24.79
N THR A 173 -23.18 3.20 25.57
CA THR A 173 -24.58 3.56 25.75
C THR A 173 -24.78 5.04 25.42
N ILE A 174 -25.93 5.36 24.84
CA ILE A 174 -26.36 6.74 24.57
C ILE A 174 -27.82 6.91 24.95
N GLU A 175 -28.10 7.97 25.70
CA GLU A 175 -29.44 8.35 26.13
C GLU A 175 -29.79 9.70 25.51
N VAL A 176 -30.97 9.78 24.89
CA VAL A 176 -31.49 10.99 24.26
C VAL A 176 -32.91 11.24 24.76
N THR A 177 -33.13 12.43 25.31
CA THR A 177 -34.46 12.92 25.66
C THR A 177 -34.86 14.00 24.68
N LYS A 178 -36.04 13.87 24.07
CA LYS A 178 -36.60 14.85 23.14
C LYS A 178 -37.97 15.31 23.59
N GLU A 179 -38.10 16.62 23.74
CA GLU A 179 -39.37 17.30 23.98
C GLU A 179 -39.94 17.81 22.64
N PHE A 180 -41.27 17.89 22.53
CA PHE A 180 -41.95 18.37 21.34
C PHE A 180 -42.77 19.61 21.66
N MET A 181 -42.63 20.64 20.84
CA MET A 181 -43.18 21.99 21.08
C MET A 181 -44.71 22.03 21.33
N MET A 182 -45.46 21.05 20.84
CA MET A 182 -46.92 20.98 20.94
C MET A 182 -47.42 19.80 21.80
N SER A 183 -46.54 19.12 22.55
CA SER A 183 -46.93 18.04 23.48
C SER A 183 -46.28 18.24 24.84
N SER A 184 -47.03 18.02 25.91
CA SER A 184 -46.51 18.10 27.28
C SER A 184 -45.63 16.91 27.70
N GLY A 185 -45.49 15.88 26.86
CA GLY A 185 -44.68 14.69 27.14
C GLY A 185 -43.27 14.76 26.53
N SER A 186 -42.31 14.10 27.18
CA SER A 186 -40.96 13.84 26.68
C SER A 186 -40.84 12.42 26.12
N LEU A 187 -40.05 12.25 25.06
CA LEU A 187 -39.62 10.94 24.57
C LEU A 187 -38.19 10.67 25.04
N HIS A 188 -38.03 9.61 25.83
CA HIS A 188 -36.73 9.12 26.26
C HIS A 188 -36.34 7.89 25.43
N LEU A 189 -35.14 7.91 24.86
CA LEU A 189 -34.56 6.82 24.09
C LEU A 189 -33.18 6.48 24.65
N GLU A 190 -32.95 5.21 24.97
CA GLU A 190 -31.65 4.67 25.33
C GLU A 190 -31.23 3.62 24.31
N VAL A 191 -29.97 3.65 23.87
CA VAL A 191 -29.39 2.69 22.93
C VAL A 191 -28.05 2.19 23.49
N SER A 192 -27.86 0.88 23.50
CA SER A 192 -26.62 0.22 23.90
C SER A 192 -26.14 -0.78 22.85
N LEU A 193 -24.83 -0.97 22.73
CA LEU A 193 -24.23 -2.05 21.90
C LEU A 193 -23.38 -2.95 22.78
N ASP A 194 -23.31 -4.25 22.52
CA ASP A 194 -22.56 -5.19 23.37
C ASP A 194 -21.04 -4.89 23.45
N LYS A 195 -20.48 -4.24 22.42
CA LYS A 195 -19.04 -3.97 22.26
C LYS A 195 -18.81 -2.64 21.54
N GLU A 196 -17.64 -2.05 21.80
CA GLU A 196 -17.07 -0.92 21.03
C GLU A 196 -16.30 -1.40 19.80
#